data_AF-A0A316ABC6-F1
#
_entry.id   AF-A0A316ABC6-F1
#
_cell.length_a   1.000
_cell.length_b   1.000
_cell.length_c   1.000
_cell.angle_alpha   90.00
_cell.angle_beta   90.00
_cell.angle_gamma   90.00
#
_symmetry.space_group_name_H-M   'P 1'
#
loop_
_entity.id
_entity.type
_entity.pdbx_description
1 polymer ?
#
loop_
_entity_poly.entity_id
_entity_poly.type
_entity_poly.pdbx_seq_one_letter_code
_entity_poly.pdbx_strand_id
1 'polypeptide(L)'
;MKSNYKNLLLGVIVLLCFSVMPSLAQKAKDGQAIEQTTSKLNNRRLDKNLERYKEELDLSKKQIKQLSKIDKRYARLERKVDRKDGTRKDKRLLSEQKREEMIEVLNEQQQVKLQALIKKGRFSFDQWFGK
;
A
#
# COMPACT_ATOMS: atom_id res chain seq x y z
N MET A 1 -68.50 -25.26 -5.34
CA MET A 1 -67.34 -24.96 -6.23
C MET A 1 -66.36 -24.09 -5.45
N LYS A 2 -65.21 -24.65 -5.02
CA LYS A 2 -64.19 -24.01 -4.15
C LYS A 2 -62.90 -23.89 -4.97
N SER A 3 -62.65 -22.75 -5.62
CA SER A 3 -61.64 -21.74 -5.27
C SER A 3 -60.18 -22.23 -5.19
N ASN A 4 -59.51 -22.17 -6.34
CA ASN A 4 -58.07 -22.36 -6.53
C ASN A 4 -57.32 -21.02 -6.39
N TYR A 5 -57.19 -20.49 -5.18
CA TYR A 5 -56.49 -19.21 -4.93
C TYR A 5 -55.11 -19.34 -4.28
N LYS A 6 -54.67 -20.57 -3.97
CA LYS A 6 -53.40 -20.77 -3.25
C LYS A 6 -52.15 -20.74 -4.14
N ASN A 7 -52.30 -20.92 -5.45
CA ASN A 7 -51.17 -20.94 -6.40
C ASN A 7 -51.02 -19.64 -7.21
N LEU A 8 -51.93 -18.68 -7.07
CA LEU A 8 -51.86 -17.38 -7.74
C LEU A 8 -51.25 -16.29 -6.83
N LEU A 9 -51.08 -16.57 -5.54
CA LEU A 9 -50.63 -15.57 -4.54
C LEU A 9 -49.12 -15.61 -4.25
N LEU A 10 -48.40 -16.60 -4.80
CA LEU A 10 -46.94 -16.76 -4.62
C LEU A 10 -46.11 -16.29 -5.83
N GLY A 11 -46.75 -15.88 -6.93
CA GLY A 11 -46.08 -15.41 -8.15
C GLY A 11 -45.89 -13.90 -8.27
N VAL A 12 -46.51 -13.08 -7.41
CA VAL A 12 -46.57 -11.61 -7.57
C VAL A 12 -45.68 -10.85 -6.57
N ILE A 13 -45.09 -11.53 -5.58
CA ILE A 13 -44.32 -10.85 -4.51
C ILE A 13 -42.80 -10.73 -4.80
N VAL A 14 -42.26 -11.44 -5.80
CA VAL A 14 -40.82 -11.35 -6.13
C VAL A 14 -40.50 -10.27 -7.18
N LEU A 15 -41.51 -9.59 -7.73
CA LEU A 15 -41.34 -8.64 -8.85
C LEU A 15 -41.58 -7.16 -8.46
N LEU A 16 -41.46 -6.80 -7.17
CA LEU A 16 -41.65 -5.43 -6.68
C LEU A 16 -40.60 -5.02 -5.63
N CYS A 17 -39.31 -5.11 -5.95
CA CYS A 17 -38.23 -4.48 -5.15
C CYS A 17 -37.13 -3.80 -5.99
N PHE A 18 -37.29 -3.65 -7.30
CA PHE A 18 -36.31 -2.97 -8.17
C PHE A 18 -36.88 -1.72 -8.83
N SER A 19 -37.43 -0.81 -8.03
CA SER A 19 -37.73 0.55 -8.51
C SER A 19 -37.33 1.62 -7.51
N VAL A 20 -36.28 2.35 -7.92
CA VAL A 20 -36.15 3.82 -7.85
C VAL A 20 -35.73 4.40 -6.49
N MET A 21 -34.47 4.84 -6.40
CA MET A 21 -34.10 6.19 -5.93
C MET A 21 -32.62 6.53 -6.20
N PRO A 22 -32.19 7.82 -6.16
CA PRO A 22 -31.94 8.60 -7.37
C PRO A 22 -30.47 8.96 -7.62
N SER A 23 -30.22 9.34 -8.87
CA SER A 23 -29.06 10.09 -9.36
C SER A 23 -28.77 11.32 -8.49
N LEU A 24 -27.61 11.31 -7.82
CA LEU A 24 -26.94 12.51 -7.33
C LEU A 24 -25.81 12.84 -8.29
N ALA A 25 -26.06 13.89 -9.06
CA ALA A 25 -25.08 14.59 -9.86
C ALA A 25 -23.86 14.99 -9.00
N GLN A 26 -22.70 14.44 -9.31
CA GLN A 26 -21.41 15.07 -9.05
C GLN A 26 -20.73 15.38 -10.38
N LYS A 27 -21.16 16.54 -10.90
CA LYS A 27 -20.33 17.62 -11.41
C LYS A 27 -18.89 17.23 -11.80
N ALA A 28 -18.71 17.22 -13.12
CA ALA A 28 -17.49 17.34 -13.90
C ALA A 28 -16.22 17.91 -13.22
N LYS A 29 -15.11 17.28 -13.64
CA LYS A 29 -13.81 17.90 -13.98
C LYS A 29 -13.12 18.72 -12.87
N ASP A 30 -12.16 18.10 -12.21
CA ASP A 30 -10.73 18.33 -12.49
C ASP A 30 -9.89 17.58 -11.45
N GLY A 31 -9.19 16.57 -11.93
CA GLY A 31 -8.37 15.67 -11.12
C GLY A 31 -7.71 14.65 -12.04
N GLN A 32 -6.96 15.16 -13.01
CA GLN A 32 -6.09 14.40 -13.88
C GLN A 32 -5.37 13.28 -13.10
N ALA A 33 -5.49 12.05 -13.61
CA ALA A 33 -4.47 11.02 -13.50
C ALA A 33 -3.94 10.71 -12.08
N ILE A 34 -4.77 10.11 -11.21
CA ILE A 34 -4.25 9.16 -10.20
C ILE A 34 -4.40 7.74 -10.75
N GLU A 35 -4.00 7.56 -12.01
CA GLU A 35 -3.75 6.24 -12.61
C GLU A 35 -2.33 6.22 -13.18
N GLN A 36 -1.41 6.88 -12.46
CA GLN A 36 0.01 6.87 -12.76
C GLN A 36 0.78 6.43 -11.52
N THR A 37 1.12 5.15 -11.55
CA THR A 37 2.27 4.57 -10.86
C THR A 37 2.16 4.46 -9.33
N THR A 38 1.42 3.43 -8.87
CA THR A 38 1.99 2.53 -7.85
C THR A 38 3.18 1.78 -8.48
N SER A 39 4.17 2.53 -8.98
CA SER A 39 5.52 2.04 -9.21
C SER A 39 5.94 1.53 -7.85
N LYS A 40 5.77 0.22 -7.65
CA LYS A 40 5.95 -0.47 -6.38
C LYS A 40 7.26 0.05 -5.82
N LEU A 41 7.22 0.73 -4.67
CA LEU A 41 8.39 1.31 -4.02
C LEU A 41 9.26 0.17 -3.46
N ASN A 42 9.65 -0.78 -4.31
CA ASN A 42 10.43 -1.96 -3.98
C ASN A 42 11.91 -1.60 -4.13
N ASN A 43 12.32 -0.58 -3.39
CA ASN A 43 13.72 -0.24 -3.30
C ASN A 43 14.38 -1.16 -2.27
N ARG A 44 15.37 -1.95 -2.70
CA ARG A 44 16.14 -2.83 -1.82
C ARG A 44 16.76 -2.12 -0.61
N ARG A 45 16.96 -0.81 -0.68
CA ARG A 45 17.53 0.04 0.38
C ARG A 45 16.48 0.93 1.07
N LEU A 46 15.20 0.53 1.05
CA LEU A 46 14.10 1.31 1.63
C LEU A 46 14.41 1.80 3.06
N ASP A 47 14.86 0.90 3.94
CA ASP A 47 15.18 1.21 5.34
C ASP A 47 16.19 2.36 5.45
N LYS A 48 17.27 2.29 4.65
CA LYS A 48 18.31 3.32 4.64
C LYS A 48 17.81 4.65 4.08
N ASN A 49 16.92 4.59 3.09
CA ASN A 49 16.34 5.80 2.51
C ASN A 49 15.35 6.45 3.48
N LEU A 50 14.59 5.67 4.25
CA LEU A 50 13.69 6.18 5.28
C LEU A 50 14.45 6.86 6.41
N GLU A 51 15.57 6.28 6.85
CA GLU A 51 16.42 6.92 7.85
C GLU A 51 17.06 8.19 7.30
N ARG A 52 17.56 8.14 6.06
CA ARG A 52 18.22 9.28 5.40
C ARG A 52 17.27 10.46 5.17
N TYR A 53 16.04 10.19 4.75
CA TYR A 53 15.06 11.22 4.37
C TYR A 53 14.00 11.47 5.45
N LYS A 54 14.29 11.08 6.70
CA LYS A 54 13.31 11.12 7.79
C LYS A 54 12.79 12.52 8.06
N GLU A 55 13.68 13.52 7.98
CA GLU A 55 13.35 14.92 8.19
C GLU A 55 12.52 15.47 7.03
N GLU A 56 12.89 15.13 5.78
CA GLU A 56 12.16 15.59 4.61
C GLU A 56 10.82 14.90 4.42
N LEU A 57 10.61 13.70 4.95
CA LEU A 57 9.33 12.98 4.84
C LEU A 57 8.26 13.43 5.84
N ASP A 58 8.61 14.29 6.81
CA ASP A 58 7.72 14.73 7.89
C ASP A 58 6.98 13.54 8.54
N LEU A 59 7.73 12.49 8.88
CA LEU A 59 7.13 11.30 9.49
C LEU A 59 6.55 11.62 10.87
N SER A 60 5.29 11.26 11.08
CA SER A 60 4.67 11.46 12.39
C SER A 60 5.36 10.61 13.47
N LYS A 61 5.30 11.05 14.73
CA LYS A 61 5.82 10.26 15.88
C LYS A 61 5.25 8.84 15.93
N LYS A 62 3.99 8.66 15.50
CA LYS A 62 3.32 7.35 15.42
C LYS A 62 3.96 6.48 14.33
N GLN A 63 4.17 7.02 13.13
CA GLN A 63 4.83 6.32 12.02
C GLN A 63 6.26 5.93 12.39
N ILE A 64 7.05 6.85 12.97
CA ILE A 64 8.41 6.56 13.43
C ILE A 64 8.41 5.38 14.43
N LYS A 65 7.46 5.38 15.37
CA LYS A 65 7.31 4.29 16.35
C LYS A 65 6.90 2.97 15.68
N GLN A 66 6.03 3.01 14.67
CA GLN A 66 5.62 1.82 13.90
C GLN A 66 6.80 1.25 13.09
N LEU A 67 7.53 2.08 12.36
CA LEU A 67 8.74 1.67 11.63
C LEU A 67 9.77 1.02 12.56
N SER A 68 10.04 1.62 13.72
CA SER A 68 10.94 1.04 14.73
C SER A 68 10.46 -0.32 15.27
N LYS A 69 9.15 -0.52 15.40
CA LYS A 69 8.58 -1.82 15.79
C LYS A 69 8.76 -2.87 14.68
N ILE A 70 8.55 -2.49 13.43
CA ILE A 70 8.78 -3.36 12.26
C ILE A 70 10.26 -3.78 12.25
N ASP A 71 11.19 -2.83 12.34
CA ASP A 71 12.63 -3.11 12.38
C ASP A 71 13.01 -4.11 13.48
N LYS A 72 12.53 -3.88 14.71
CA LYS A 72 12.82 -4.79 15.84
C LYS A 72 12.23 -6.18 15.63
N ARG A 73 11.04 -6.29 15.04
CA ARG A 73 10.40 -7.59 14.73
C ARG A 73 11.21 -8.34 13.69
N TYR A 74 11.56 -7.69 12.58
CA TYR A 74 12.31 -8.31 11.50
C TYR A 74 13.74 -8.66 11.89
N ALA A 75 14.40 -7.86 12.73
CA ALA A 75 15.70 -8.21 13.30
C ALA A 75 15.65 -9.51 14.14
N ARG A 76 14.52 -9.77 14.84
CA ARG A 76 14.32 -11.04 15.57
C ARG A 76 14.07 -12.20 14.62
N LEU A 77 13.30 -11.99 13.55
CA LEU A 77 13.03 -13.01 12.55
C LEU A 77 14.31 -13.38 11.77
N GLU A 78 15.12 -12.40 11.40
CA GLU A 78 16.40 -12.61 10.71
C GLU A 78 17.33 -13.48 11.56
N ARG A 79 17.48 -13.16 12.85
CA ARG A 79 18.23 -14.01 13.79
C ARG A 79 17.68 -15.43 13.90
N LYS A 80 16.36 -15.63 13.76
CA LYS A 80 15.77 -16.97 13.77
C LYS A 80 16.06 -17.73 12.49
N VAL A 81 16.05 -17.04 11.34
CA VAL A 81 16.43 -17.61 10.04
C VAL A 81 17.91 -18.00 10.07
N ASP A 82 18.78 -17.14 10.58
CA ASP A 82 20.22 -17.42 10.70
C ASP A 82 20.51 -18.63 11.59
N ARG A 83 19.82 -18.76 12.74
CA ARG A 83 19.99 -19.92 13.64
C ARG A 83 19.54 -21.26 13.05
N LYS A 84 18.74 -21.24 11.98
CA LYS A 84 18.23 -22.44 11.31
C LYS A 84 18.95 -22.72 9.99
N ASP A 85 20.12 -22.11 9.78
CA ASP A 85 20.87 -22.15 8.52
C ASP A 85 20.01 -21.75 7.32
N GLY A 86 19.16 -20.74 7.53
CA GLY A 86 18.19 -20.30 6.53
C GLY A 86 18.84 -19.86 5.23
N THR A 87 18.18 -20.19 4.13
CA THR A 87 18.74 -20.00 2.80
C THR A 87 18.78 -18.53 2.41
N ARG A 88 19.57 -18.21 1.37
CA ARG A 88 19.54 -16.88 0.75
C ARG A 88 18.13 -16.47 0.29
N LYS A 89 17.30 -17.43 -0.12
CA LYS A 89 15.91 -17.19 -0.53
C LYS A 89 15.05 -16.77 0.66
N ASP A 90 15.20 -17.43 1.81
CA ASP A 90 14.44 -17.11 3.02
C ASP A 90 14.75 -15.69 3.52
N LYS A 91 16.04 -15.33 3.54
CA LYS A 91 16.48 -13.96 3.89
C LYS A 91 15.92 -12.92 2.92
N ARG A 92 15.88 -13.25 1.63
CA ARG A 92 15.31 -12.37 0.61
C ARG A 92 13.82 -12.16 0.82
N LEU A 93 13.05 -13.23 1.01
CA LEU A 93 11.61 -13.17 1.28
C LEU A 93 11.34 -12.34 2.55
N LEU A 94 12.10 -12.57 3.61
CA LEU A 94 11.97 -11.81 4.84
C LEU A 94 12.25 -10.31 4.62
N SER A 95 13.25 -9.98 3.80
CA SER A 95 13.52 -8.59 3.43
C SER A 95 12.41 -7.97 2.57
N GLU A 96 11.76 -8.76 1.71
CA GLU A 96 10.66 -8.31 0.86
C GLU A 96 9.44 -7.99 1.71
N GLN A 97 9.06 -8.90 2.62
CA GLN A 97 7.97 -8.70 3.57
C GLN A 97 8.19 -7.48 4.46
N LYS A 98 9.41 -7.32 4.99
CA LYS A 98 9.78 -6.14 5.78
C LYS A 98 9.51 -4.85 5.00
N ARG A 99 9.94 -4.80 3.74
CA ARG A 99 9.76 -3.60 2.91
C ARG A 99 8.30 -3.30 2.66
N GLU A 100 7.51 -4.31 2.32
CA GLU A 100 6.06 -4.14 2.09
C GLU A 100 5.38 -3.54 3.32
N GLU A 101 5.65 -4.08 4.51
CA GLU A 101 5.09 -3.54 5.75
C GLU A 101 5.57 -2.11 6.07
N MET A 102 6.81 -1.75 5.74
CA MET A 102 7.29 -0.37 5.94
C MET A 102 6.63 0.61 4.97
N ILE A 103 6.32 0.19 3.74
CA ILE A 103 5.61 1.01 2.75
C ILE A 103 4.18 1.29 3.23
N GLU A 104 3.50 0.29 3.81
CA GLU A 104 2.13 0.44 4.34
C GLU A 104 2.02 1.46 5.48
N VAL A 105 3.11 1.74 6.19
CA VAL A 105 3.13 2.79 7.24
C VAL A 105 3.12 4.20 6.63
N LEU A 106 3.58 4.33 5.38
CA LEU A 106 3.65 5.62 4.69
C LEU A 106 2.35 5.88 3.95
N ASN A 107 1.88 7.13 4.00
CA ASN A 107 0.78 7.54 3.12
C ASN A 107 1.28 7.71 1.67
N GLU A 108 0.36 7.79 0.72
CA GLU A 108 0.67 7.87 -0.71
C GLU A 108 1.57 9.07 -1.04
N GLN A 109 1.31 10.23 -0.44
CA GLN A 109 2.10 11.45 -0.65
C GLN A 109 3.56 11.27 -0.20
N GLN A 110 3.78 10.64 0.96
CA GLN A 110 5.09 10.31 1.49
C GLN A 110 5.81 9.29 0.61
N GLN A 111 5.09 8.31 0.04
CA GLN A 111 5.67 7.36 -0.91
C GLN A 111 6.15 8.06 -2.19
N VAL A 112 5.32 8.93 -2.79
CA VAL A 112 5.71 9.72 -3.98
C VAL A 112 6.91 10.62 -3.66
N LYS A 113 6.87 11.32 -2.52
CA LYS A 113 7.98 12.18 -2.06
C LYS A 113 9.27 11.38 -1.89
N LEU A 114 9.19 10.20 -1.27
CA LEU A 114 10.32 9.30 -1.10
C LEU A 114 10.90 8.86 -2.44
N GLN A 115 10.07 8.51 -3.43
CA GLN A 115 10.55 8.16 -4.77
C GLN A 115 11.28 9.33 -5.43
N ALA A 116 10.73 10.55 -5.33
CA ALA A 116 11.37 11.75 -5.87
C ALA A 116 12.73 12.03 -5.21
N LEU A 117 12.82 11.92 -3.88
CA LEU A 117 14.06 12.11 -3.12
C LEU A 117 15.12 11.06 -3.48
N ILE A 118 14.73 9.80 -3.60
CA ILE A 118 15.62 8.72 -4.05
C ILE A 118 16.16 9.00 -5.45
N LYS A 119 15.28 9.40 -6.37
CA LYS A 119 15.65 9.73 -7.75
C LYS A 119 16.62 10.90 -7.79
N LYS A 120 16.34 11.98 -7.05
CA LYS A 120 17.21 13.17 -6.94
C LYS A 120 18.60 12.80 -6.39
N GLY A 121 18.65 12.04 -5.30
CA GLY A 121 19.91 11.61 -4.69
C GLY A 121 20.72 10.65 -5.57
N ARG A 122 20.09 9.95 -6.52
CA ARG A 122 20.80 9.09 -7.48
C ARG A 122 21.52 9.93 -8.54
N PHE A 123 20.85 10.93 -9.10
CA PHE A 123 21.42 11.80 -10.12
C PHE A 123 22.56 12.70 -9.60
N SER A 124 22.50 13.15 -8.34
CA SER A 124 23.58 13.96 -7.76
C SER A 124 24.90 13.20 -7.60
N PHE A 125 24.84 11.87 -7.41
CA PHE A 125 26.04 11.05 -7.33
C PHE A 125 26.62 10.76 -8.71
N ASP A 126 25.79 10.47 -9.71
CA ASP A 126 26.24 10.21 -11.09
C ASP A 126 26.96 11.42 -11.69
N GLN A 127 26.51 12.64 -11.37
CA GLN A 127 27.15 13.88 -11.85
C GLN A 127 28.53 14.14 -11.22
N TRP A 128 28.83 13.55 -10.06
CA TRP A 128 30.11 13.71 -9.37
C TRP A 128 31.14 12.64 -9.76
N PHE A 129 30.69 11.43 -10.09
CA PHE A 129 31.55 10.32 -10.52
C PHE A 129 31.64 10.16 -12.04
N GLY A 130 30.93 10.97 -12.82
CA GLY A 130 31.06 11.06 -14.27
C GLY A 130 32.32 11.83 -14.69
N LYS A 131 33.44 11.12 -14.82
CA LYS A 131 34.56 11.48 -15.69
C LYS A 131 34.58 10.55 -16.89
#